data_AF-A0A2E5YEM7-F1
#
_entry.id   AF-A0A2E5YEM7-F1
#
_cell.length_a   1.000
_cell.length_b   1.000
_cell.length_c   1.000
_cell.angle_alpha   90.00
_cell.angle_beta   90.00
_cell.angle_gamma   90.00
#
_symmetry.space_group_name_H-M   'P 1'
#
loop_
_entity.id
_entity.type
_entity.pdbx_description
1 polymer ?
#
loop_
_entity_poly.entity_id
_entity_poly.type
_entity_poly.pdbx_seq_one_letter_code
_entity_poly.pdbx_strand_id
1 'polypeptide(L)'
;MEFDSGTPLAGPELIDPDLYARNGYPFETWDRLRRDAPIFLYEGPDYPFWVLTRHKDIVEASRQPELFSNHPRFQIMVGADYGADDAREPETLIHMDPPRHRQFRDLLAARLTPRAMREIESQMTDLAREIIDDLAAEGLEGECNFVEKIAAPLPLAAIAWLLDLPRADWADLRIPIRTSPSVSASTIAWARTSRASSCV
;
A
#
# COMPACT_ATOMS: atom_id res chain seq x y z
N MET A 1 -7.37 41.78 6.92
CA MET A 1 -7.40 40.45 6.30
C MET A 1 -7.64 39.49 7.45
N GLU A 2 -8.91 39.22 7.74
CA GLU A 2 -9.34 38.38 8.85
C GLU A 2 -8.95 36.93 8.54
N PHE A 3 -8.16 36.32 9.42
CA PHE A 3 -7.97 34.87 9.40
C PHE A 3 -9.25 34.26 9.96
N ASP A 4 -10.01 33.56 9.11
CA ASP A 4 -11.12 32.72 9.55
C ASP A 4 -10.57 31.64 10.49
N SER A 5 -10.76 31.85 11.79
CA SER A 5 -10.34 30.96 12.87
C SER A 5 -11.23 29.70 12.99
N GLY A 6 -12.15 29.47 12.04
CA GLY A 6 -13.13 28.39 12.10
C GLY A 6 -12.77 27.12 11.34
N THR A 7 -11.94 27.19 10.30
CA THR A 7 -11.66 26.01 9.47
C THR A 7 -10.42 25.27 9.99
N PRO A 8 -10.54 24.01 10.47
CA PRO A 8 -9.39 23.23 10.90
C PRO A 8 -8.35 23.13 9.78
N LEU A 9 -7.06 23.15 10.14
CA LEU A 9 -5.95 23.11 9.17
C LEU A 9 -5.94 21.82 8.34
N ALA A 10 -6.45 20.73 8.92
CA ALA A 10 -6.67 19.46 8.26
C ALA A 10 -7.79 18.68 8.97
N GLY A 11 -8.46 17.79 8.24
CA GLY A 11 -9.51 16.91 8.74
C GLY A 11 -9.29 15.43 8.37
N PRO A 12 -10.35 14.61 8.42
CA PRO A 12 -10.28 13.18 8.13
C PRO A 12 -9.81 12.87 6.72
N GLU A 13 -9.85 13.82 5.79
CA GLU A 13 -9.35 13.66 4.43
C GLU A 13 -7.88 13.25 4.36
N LEU A 14 -7.09 13.46 5.42
CA LEU A 14 -5.71 12.98 5.47
C LEU A 14 -5.59 11.46 5.44
N ILE A 15 -6.56 10.75 6.02
CA ILE A 15 -6.45 9.30 6.31
C ILE A 15 -7.67 8.47 5.87
N ASP A 16 -8.83 9.10 5.66
CA ASP A 16 -10.08 8.39 5.35
C ASP A 16 -10.09 7.89 3.90
N PRO A 17 -9.98 6.57 3.66
CA PRO A 17 -9.91 6.01 2.31
C PRO A 17 -11.16 6.32 1.48
N ASP A 18 -12.33 6.48 2.10
CA ASP A 18 -13.55 6.81 1.41
C ASP A 18 -13.54 8.26 0.89
N LEU A 19 -12.88 9.18 1.60
CA LEU A 19 -12.67 10.55 1.12
C LEU A 19 -11.69 10.58 -0.06
N TYR A 20 -10.62 9.77 -0.04
CA TYR A 20 -9.74 9.61 -1.21
C TYR A 20 -10.51 9.07 -2.42
N ALA A 21 -11.37 8.08 -2.23
CA ALA A 21 -12.16 7.49 -3.32
C ALA A 21 -13.17 8.48 -3.92
N ARG A 22 -13.83 9.30 -3.09
CA ARG A 22 -14.86 10.25 -3.55
C ARG A 22 -14.29 11.56 -4.08
N ASN A 23 -13.29 12.11 -3.41
CA ASN A 23 -12.80 13.47 -3.62
C ASN A 23 -11.42 13.51 -4.29
N GLY A 24 -10.75 12.36 -4.42
CA GLY A 24 -9.36 12.29 -4.85
C GLY A 24 -8.38 12.70 -3.76
N TYR A 25 -7.13 12.92 -4.16
CA TYR A 25 -6.07 13.34 -3.24
C TYR A 25 -6.31 14.78 -2.72
N PRO A 26 -6.24 15.03 -1.41
CA PRO A 26 -6.51 16.36 -0.82
C PRO A 26 -5.31 17.31 -0.98
N PHE A 27 -4.93 17.61 -2.23
CA PHE A 27 -3.74 18.41 -2.55
C PHE A 27 -3.74 19.79 -1.87
N GLU A 28 -4.91 20.43 -1.79
CA GLU A 28 -5.04 21.74 -1.14
C GLU A 28 -4.73 21.69 0.36
N THR A 29 -5.21 20.67 1.08
CA THR A 29 -4.88 20.45 2.49
C THR A 29 -3.37 20.22 2.66
N TRP A 30 -2.77 19.38 1.81
CA TRP A 30 -1.31 19.15 1.83
C TRP A 30 -0.51 20.43 1.56
N ASP A 31 -0.97 21.28 0.64
CA ASP A 31 -0.35 22.56 0.32
C ASP A 31 -0.45 23.56 1.47
N ARG A 32 -1.60 23.63 2.15
CA ARG A 32 -1.80 24.47 3.34
C ARG A 32 -0.89 24.01 4.48
N LEU A 33 -0.85 22.72 4.79
CA LEU A 33 0.04 22.18 5.82
C LEU A 33 1.51 22.49 5.51
N ARG A 34 1.98 22.30 4.27
CA ARG A 34 3.37 22.64 3.89
C ARG A 34 3.72 24.11 4.15
N ARG A 35 2.80 25.03 3.87
CA ARG A 35 2.99 26.47 4.03
C ARG A 35 2.91 26.91 5.49
N ASP A 36 1.84 26.50 6.17
CA ASP A 36 1.38 27.15 7.40
C ASP A 36 1.71 26.32 8.66
N ALA A 37 1.75 24.99 8.56
CA ALA A 37 2.01 24.07 9.67
C ALA A 37 2.72 22.79 9.18
N PRO A 38 4.02 22.88 8.80
CA PRO A 38 4.69 21.79 8.10
C PRO A 38 4.95 20.54 8.94
N ILE A 39 4.94 20.73 10.27
CA ILE A 39 4.87 19.69 11.30
C ILE A 39 3.60 19.99 12.07
N PHE A 40 2.59 19.13 11.92
CA PHE A 40 1.25 19.34 12.47
C PHE A 40 0.83 18.12 13.28
N LEU A 41 0.31 18.33 14.50
CA LEU A 41 -0.30 17.25 15.28
C LEU A 41 -1.75 17.11 14.85
N TYR A 42 -2.08 16.01 14.18
CA TYR A 42 -3.45 15.66 13.86
C TYR A 42 -4.07 14.91 15.05
N GLU A 43 -5.19 15.39 15.57
CA GLU A 43 -5.88 14.84 16.75
C GLU A 43 -7.23 14.19 16.37
N GLY A 44 -7.27 13.45 15.25
CA GLY A 44 -8.48 12.79 14.78
C GLY A 44 -9.01 11.69 15.71
N PRO A 45 -10.20 11.14 15.40
CA PRO A 45 -10.97 10.31 16.32
C PRO A 45 -10.32 8.97 16.69
N ASP A 46 -9.45 8.43 15.83
CA ASP A 46 -8.79 7.14 16.08
C ASP A 46 -7.62 7.30 17.06
N TYR A 47 -6.64 8.14 16.72
CA TYR A 47 -5.47 8.45 17.56
C TYR A 47 -4.69 9.65 17.00
N PRO A 48 -3.97 10.38 17.86
CA PRO A 48 -3.16 11.50 17.41
C PRO A 48 -1.87 11.05 16.73
N PHE A 49 -1.46 11.72 15.66
CA PHE A 49 -0.18 11.50 14.99
C PHE A 49 0.42 12.79 14.41
N TRP A 50 1.75 12.77 14.24
CA TRP A 50 2.48 13.87 13.62
C TRP A 50 2.44 13.77 12.09
N VAL A 51 2.06 14.87 11.45
CA VAL A 51 2.03 15.03 10.00
C VAL A 51 3.26 15.82 9.57
N LEU A 52 4.17 15.15 8.87
CA LEU A 52 5.37 15.75 8.30
C LEU A 52 5.14 15.97 6.81
N THR A 53 5.20 17.22 6.36
CA THR A 53 4.83 17.56 4.96
C THR A 53 5.99 18.07 4.12
N ARG A 54 7.14 18.38 4.72
CA ARG A 54 8.34 18.80 4.00
C ARG A 54 9.27 17.61 3.80
N HIS A 55 9.77 17.48 2.58
CA HIS A 55 10.76 16.46 2.21
C HIS A 55 11.95 16.40 3.19
N LYS A 56 12.48 17.56 3.61
CA LYS A 56 13.63 17.60 4.54
C LYS A 56 13.32 16.94 5.89
N ASP A 57 12.10 17.13 6.41
CA ASP A 57 11.72 16.67 7.74
C ASP A 57 11.43 15.16 7.69
N ILE A 58 10.81 14.70 6.59
CA ILE A 58 10.60 13.27 6.32
C ILE A 58 11.94 12.54 6.22
N VAL A 59 12.89 13.06 5.42
CA VAL A 59 14.21 12.46 5.25
C VAL A 59 15.00 12.43 6.56
N GLU A 60 14.90 13.50 7.37
CA GLU A 60 15.55 13.59 8.67
C GLU A 60 15.00 12.53 9.64
N ALA A 61 13.68 12.39 9.73
CA ALA A 61 13.04 11.37 10.56
C ALA A 61 13.40 9.95 10.08
N SER A 62 13.34 9.68 8.77
CA SER A 62 13.68 8.37 8.19
C SER A 62 15.14 7.94 8.39
N ARG A 63 16.05 8.87 8.74
CA ARG A 63 17.47 8.57 9.00
C ARG A 63 17.77 8.22 10.45
N GLN A 64 16.81 8.38 11.36
CA GLN A 64 16.97 8.21 12.81
C GLN A 64 16.10 7.05 13.31
N PRO A 65 16.36 5.80 12.91
CA PRO A 65 15.57 4.63 13.32
C PRO A 65 15.63 4.38 14.84
N GLU A 66 16.63 4.91 15.54
CA GLU A 66 16.72 4.89 17.00
C GLU A 66 15.73 5.85 17.70
N LEU A 67 15.24 6.87 16.99
CA LEU A 67 14.21 7.80 17.49
C LEU A 67 12.83 7.48 16.92
N PHE A 68 12.76 7.07 15.66
CA PHE A 68 11.54 6.78 14.93
C PHE A 68 11.50 5.30 14.54
N SER A 69 11.02 4.49 15.48
CA SER A 69 10.86 3.03 15.38
C SER A 69 9.76 2.65 14.39
N ASN A 70 10.00 1.68 13.51
CA ASN A 70 8.95 1.09 12.66
C ASN A 70 8.17 0.00 13.41
N HIS A 71 8.77 -0.59 14.45
CA HIS A 71 8.10 -1.54 15.32
C HIS A 71 7.30 -0.82 16.43
N PRO A 72 6.11 -1.32 16.81
CA PRO A 72 5.34 -2.39 16.17
C PRO A 72 4.50 -1.90 14.98
N ARG A 73 4.53 -0.58 14.68
CA ARG A 73 3.60 0.07 13.76
C ARG A 73 4.34 1.06 12.87
N PHE A 74 4.27 0.83 11.57
CA PHE A 74 4.88 1.70 10.56
C PHE A 74 3.84 2.50 9.74
N GLN A 75 2.54 2.15 9.85
CA GLN A 75 1.47 2.74 9.04
C GLN A 75 0.25 3.17 9.87
N ILE A 76 -0.51 4.11 9.32
CA ILE A 76 -1.78 4.60 9.87
C ILE A 76 -2.94 3.85 9.21
N MET A 77 -3.72 3.11 9.99
CA MET A 77 -4.91 2.36 9.55
C MET A 77 -6.21 2.87 10.20
N VAL A 78 -7.11 3.45 9.42
CA VAL A 78 -8.41 3.92 9.95
C VAL A 78 -9.19 2.74 10.54
N GLY A 79 -9.71 2.90 11.77
CA GLY A 79 -10.51 1.88 12.45
C GLY A 79 -9.75 0.66 12.97
N ALA A 80 -8.42 0.66 12.97
CA ALA A 80 -7.64 -0.39 13.62
C ALA A 80 -7.71 -0.30 15.16
N ASP A 81 -7.77 -1.45 15.84
CA ASP A 81 -7.68 -1.50 17.30
C ASP A 81 -6.21 -1.40 17.72
N TYR A 82 -5.80 -0.17 17.99
CA TYR A 82 -4.44 0.18 18.42
C TYR A 82 -4.12 -0.26 19.86
N GLY A 83 -5.02 -0.94 20.58
CA GLY A 83 -4.78 -1.51 21.91
C GLY A 83 -4.45 -3.01 21.91
N ALA A 84 -4.77 -3.73 20.84
CA ALA A 84 -4.46 -5.14 20.70
C ALA A 84 -3.06 -5.34 20.09
N ASP A 85 -2.31 -6.30 20.63
CA ASP A 85 -1.14 -6.85 19.95
C ASP A 85 -1.65 -7.37 18.61
N ASP A 86 -1.32 -6.67 17.51
CA ASP A 86 -1.89 -6.93 16.19
C ASP A 86 -1.23 -8.17 15.58
N ALA A 87 -1.47 -9.32 16.22
CA ALA A 87 -1.01 -10.65 15.84
C ALA A 87 -1.63 -11.13 14.50
N ARG A 88 -2.25 -10.23 13.73
CA ARG A 88 -2.95 -10.52 12.48
C ARG A 88 -2.04 -10.40 11.27
N GLU A 89 -1.00 -9.57 11.32
CA GLU A 89 -0.06 -9.43 10.21
C GLU A 89 1.29 -10.10 10.53
N PRO A 90 1.81 -10.95 9.63
CA PRO A 90 3.14 -11.50 9.81
C PRO A 90 4.17 -10.38 9.79
N GLU A 91 5.09 -10.38 10.76
CA GLU A 91 6.19 -9.42 10.82
C GLU A 91 7.03 -9.50 9.54
N THR A 92 6.90 -8.51 8.66
CA THR A 92 7.69 -8.38 7.44
C THR A 92 8.85 -7.40 7.63
N LEU A 93 9.77 -7.32 6.67
CA LEU A 93 10.96 -6.47 6.73
C LEU A 93 10.66 -5.00 7.13
N ILE A 94 9.55 -4.44 6.66
CA ILE A 94 9.15 -3.05 6.90
C ILE A 94 8.71 -2.77 8.35
N HIS A 95 8.41 -3.82 9.13
CA HIS A 95 8.03 -3.72 10.54
C HIS A 95 9.24 -3.81 11.49
N MET A 96 10.43 -4.10 10.95
CA MET A 96 11.62 -4.37 11.75
C MET A 96 12.51 -3.13 11.85
N ASP A 97 13.19 -3.01 13.00
CA ASP A 97 14.24 -2.02 13.21
C ASP A 97 15.64 -2.69 13.24
N PRO A 98 16.72 -1.91 13.11
CA PRO A 98 18.07 -2.43 13.27
C PRO A 98 18.29 -3.05 14.67
N PRO A 99 19.12 -4.11 14.79
CA PRO A 99 19.99 -4.69 13.76
C PRO A 99 19.30 -5.72 12.85
N ARG A 100 18.14 -6.25 13.25
CA ARG A 100 17.44 -7.34 12.54
C ARG A 100 17.05 -6.90 11.12
N HIS A 101 16.51 -5.69 10.97
CA HIS A 101 16.19 -5.12 9.66
C HIS A 101 17.37 -5.17 8.68
N ARG A 102 18.60 -4.82 9.13
CA ARG A 102 19.79 -4.85 8.27
C ARG A 102 20.12 -6.26 7.79
N GLN A 103 20.07 -7.24 8.68
CA GLN A 103 20.36 -8.64 8.34
C GLN A 103 19.42 -9.17 7.25
N PHE A 104 18.12 -8.93 7.38
CA PHE A 104 17.14 -9.37 6.36
C PHE A 104 17.28 -8.57 5.05
N ARG A 105 17.51 -7.26 5.13
CA ARG A 105 17.72 -6.42 3.95
C ARG A 105 18.95 -6.85 3.13
N ASP A 106 20.04 -7.24 3.79
CA ASP A 106 21.27 -7.67 3.12
C ASP A 106 21.07 -8.94 2.28
N LEU A 107 20.16 -9.83 2.68
CA LEU A 107 19.80 -11.02 1.91
C LEU A 107 19.15 -10.66 0.56
N LEU A 108 18.34 -9.59 0.52
CA LEU A 108 17.65 -9.14 -0.69
C LEU A 108 18.54 -8.21 -1.55
N ALA A 109 19.51 -7.52 -0.93
CA ALA A 109 20.32 -6.51 -1.61
C ALA A 109 21.04 -7.04 -2.86
N ALA A 110 21.49 -8.30 -2.86
CA ALA A 110 22.14 -8.93 -4.01
C ALA A 110 21.22 -9.03 -5.25
N ARG A 111 19.91 -9.25 -5.03
CA ARG A 111 18.89 -9.32 -6.10
C ARG A 111 18.47 -7.94 -6.62
N LEU A 112 18.78 -6.88 -5.88
CA LEU A 112 18.40 -5.50 -6.20
C LEU A 112 19.60 -4.65 -6.68
N THR A 113 20.71 -5.28 -7.09
CA THR A 113 21.87 -4.55 -7.62
C THR A 113 21.59 -3.95 -9.01
N PRO A 114 22.27 -2.88 -9.43
CA PRO A 114 22.11 -2.31 -10.77
C PRO A 114 22.33 -3.31 -11.90
N ARG A 115 23.18 -4.33 -11.68
CA ARG A 115 23.39 -5.42 -12.63
C ARG A 115 22.15 -6.31 -12.74
N ALA A 116 21.61 -6.77 -11.61
CA ALA A 116 20.38 -7.57 -11.58
C ALA A 116 19.18 -6.80 -12.18
N MET A 117 19.08 -5.50 -11.91
CA MET A 117 17.99 -4.66 -12.46
C MET A 117 18.01 -4.56 -13.99
N ARG A 118 19.19 -4.58 -14.63
CA ARG A 118 19.27 -4.58 -16.11
C ARG A 118 18.71 -5.86 -16.73
N GLU A 119 18.85 -6.99 -16.05
CA GLU A 119 18.26 -8.26 -16.52
C GLU A 119 16.73 -8.20 -16.43
N ILE A 120 16.19 -7.64 -15.34
CA ILE A 120 14.75 -7.38 -15.20
C ILE A 120 14.25 -6.45 -16.30
N GLU A 121 14.97 -5.34 -16.55
CA GLU A 121 14.56 -4.32 -17.51
C GLU A 121 14.31 -4.91 -18.91
N SER A 122 15.20 -5.79 -19.37
CA SER A 122 15.02 -6.48 -20.66
C SER A 122 13.75 -7.34 -20.65
N GLN A 123 13.54 -8.14 -19.60
CA GLN A 123 12.37 -9.01 -19.51
C GLN A 123 11.06 -8.23 -19.40
N MET A 124 11.04 -7.13 -18.64
CA MET A 124 9.88 -6.25 -18.53
C MET A 124 9.60 -5.51 -19.83
N THR A 125 10.65 -5.16 -20.60
CA THR A 125 10.49 -4.58 -21.94
C THR A 125 9.83 -5.57 -22.89
N ASP A 126 10.27 -6.83 -22.87
CA ASP A 126 9.69 -7.87 -23.73
C ASP A 126 8.24 -8.16 -23.33
N LEU A 127 7.96 -8.28 -22.03
CA LEU A 127 6.59 -8.44 -21.52
C LEU A 127 5.70 -7.25 -21.89
N ALA A 128 6.21 -6.02 -21.80
CA ALA A 128 5.46 -4.83 -22.20
C ALA A 128 5.12 -4.87 -23.70
N ARG A 129 6.03 -5.34 -24.56
CA ARG A 129 5.73 -5.53 -25.99
C ARG A 129 4.64 -6.56 -26.21
N GLU A 130 4.77 -7.73 -25.58
CA GLU A 130 3.77 -8.80 -25.66
C GLU A 130 2.37 -8.32 -25.25
N ILE A 131 2.26 -7.57 -24.14
CA ILE A 131 0.98 -6.99 -23.69
C ILE A 131 0.37 -6.07 -24.76
N ILE A 132 1.18 -5.22 -25.41
CA ILE A 132 0.71 -4.30 -26.44
C ILE A 132 0.34 -5.05 -27.74
N ASP A 133 1.14 -6.04 -28.12
CA ASP A 133 0.89 -6.88 -29.29
C ASP A 133 -0.41 -7.70 -29.13
N ASP A 134 -0.65 -8.26 -27.94
CA ASP A 134 -1.88 -8.97 -27.60
C ASP A 134 -3.10 -8.04 -27.67
N LEU A 135 -2.99 -6.81 -27.15
CA LEU A 135 -4.06 -5.80 -27.24
C LEU A 135 -4.38 -5.42 -28.68
N ALA A 136 -3.36 -5.29 -29.54
CA ALA A 136 -3.53 -5.02 -30.96
C ALA A 136 -4.20 -6.21 -31.68
N ALA A 137 -3.83 -7.44 -31.32
CA ALA A 137 -4.39 -8.66 -31.90
C ALA A 137 -5.84 -8.93 -31.47
N GLU A 138 -6.24 -8.51 -30.26
CA GLU A 138 -7.63 -8.58 -29.78
C GLU A 138 -8.58 -7.66 -30.57
N GLY A 139 -8.07 -6.80 -31.45
CA GLY A 139 -8.89 -5.90 -32.28
C GLY A 139 -9.62 -4.85 -31.45
N LEU A 140 -9.08 -4.51 -30.28
CA LEU A 140 -9.64 -3.48 -29.40
C LEU A 140 -9.43 -2.10 -30.06
N GLU A 141 -10.42 -1.68 -30.84
CA GLU A 141 -10.50 -0.35 -31.45
C GLU A 141 -10.76 0.71 -30.37
N GLY A 142 -9.69 1.11 -29.66
CA GLY A 142 -9.61 2.38 -28.94
C GLY A 142 -10.01 2.39 -27.47
N GLU A 143 -10.60 1.32 -26.93
CA GLU A 143 -11.00 1.27 -25.51
C GLU A 143 -10.66 -0.07 -24.84
N CYS A 144 -9.96 -0.01 -23.70
CA CYS A 144 -9.69 -1.16 -22.85
C CYS A 144 -9.61 -0.75 -21.37
N ASN A 145 -9.82 -1.69 -20.45
CA ASN A 145 -9.50 -1.46 -19.03
C ASN A 145 -7.97 -1.40 -18.85
N PHE A 146 -7.42 -0.19 -18.79
CA PHE A 146 -5.98 0.05 -18.68
C PHE A 146 -5.37 -0.60 -17.44
N VAL A 147 -6.10 -0.60 -16.31
CA VAL A 147 -5.58 -1.17 -15.06
C VAL A 147 -5.38 -2.67 -15.22
N GLU A 148 -6.39 -3.37 -15.73
CA GLU A 148 -6.34 -4.83 -15.89
C GLU A 148 -5.39 -5.26 -17.00
N LYS A 149 -5.41 -4.56 -18.13
CA LYS A 149 -4.67 -4.97 -19.32
C LYS A 149 -3.21 -4.51 -19.34
N ILE A 150 -2.88 -3.37 -18.72
CA ILE A 150 -1.55 -2.74 -18.83
C ILE A 150 -0.89 -2.54 -17.46
N ALA A 151 -1.57 -1.93 -16.50
CA ALA A 151 -0.94 -1.53 -15.24
C ALA A 151 -0.67 -2.70 -14.28
N ALA A 152 -1.58 -3.66 -14.17
CA ALA A 152 -1.48 -4.78 -13.24
C ALA A 152 -0.47 -5.87 -13.64
N PRO A 153 -0.32 -6.25 -14.93
CA PRO A 153 0.56 -7.36 -15.30
C PRO A 153 2.05 -7.12 -15.01
N LEU A 154 2.56 -5.91 -15.27
CA LEU A 154 4.00 -5.62 -15.16
C LEU A 154 4.53 -5.74 -13.71
N PRO A 155 3.90 -5.13 -12.69
CA PRO A 155 4.36 -5.30 -11.31
C PRO A 155 4.28 -6.74 -10.81
N LEU A 156 3.24 -7.49 -11.20
CA LEU A 156 3.10 -8.91 -10.84
C LEU A 156 4.23 -9.74 -11.44
N ALA A 157 4.55 -9.54 -12.71
CA ALA A 157 5.67 -10.18 -13.38
C ALA A 157 7.02 -9.84 -12.74
N ALA A 158 7.22 -8.58 -12.34
CA ALA A 158 8.45 -8.17 -11.65
C ALA A 158 8.62 -8.89 -10.30
N ILE A 159 7.54 -9.06 -9.53
CA ILE A 159 7.55 -9.84 -8.29
C ILE A 159 7.79 -11.33 -8.58
N ALA A 160 7.13 -11.88 -9.59
CA ALA A 160 7.28 -13.28 -9.98
C ALA A 160 8.72 -13.61 -10.37
N TRP A 161 9.35 -12.70 -11.11
CA TRP A 161 10.77 -12.77 -11.44
C TRP A 161 11.66 -12.71 -10.20
N LEU A 162 11.37 -11.79 -9.25
CA LEU A 162 12.16 -11.65 -8.03
C LEU A 162 12.13 -12.94 -7.19
N LEU A 163 10.99 -13.64 -7.23
CA LEU A 163 10.76 -14.93 -6.57
C LEU A 163 11.24 -16.13 -7.41
N ASP A 164 11.81 -15.90 -8.59
CA ASP A 164 12.29 -16.94 -9.52
C ASP A 164 11.20 -17.96 -9.90
N LEU A 165 9.96 -17.48 -10.07
CA LEU A 165 8.82 -18.32 -10.40
C LEU A 165 8.80 -18.66 -11.90
N PRO A 166 8.47 -19.92 -12.27
CA PRO A 166 8.21 -20.29 -13.65
C PRO A 166 7.12 -19.42 -14.27
N ARG A 167 7.30 -19.02 -15.54
CA ARG A 167 6.36 -18.13 -16.26
C ARG A 167 4.92 -18.66 -16.31
N ALA A 168 4.74 -19.98 -16.29
CA ALA A 168 3.42 -20.62 -16.23
C ALA A 168 2.64 -20.26 -14.97
N ASP A 169 3.33 -20.00 -13.86
CA ASP A 169 2.73 -19.74 -12.54
C ASP A 169 2.41 -18.24 -12.33
N TRP A 170 2.82 -17.37 -13.26
CA TRP A 170 2.64 -15.92 -13.12
C TRP A 170 1.17 -15.52 -13.19
N ALA A 171 0.34 -16.28 -13.91
CA ALA A 171 -1.10 -16.06 -13.98
C ALA A 171 -1.80 -16.29 -12.62
N ASP A 172 -1.25 -17.18 -11.79
CA ASP A 172 -1.81 -17.52 -10.47
C ASP A 172 -1.50 -16.47 -9.40
N LEU A 173 -0.48 -15.63 -9.62
CA LEU A 173 -0.20 -14.46 -8.77
C LEU A 173 -1.23 -13.34 -8.94
N ARG A 174 -2.03 -13.38 -10.00
CA ARG A 174 -3.14 -12.45 -10.20
C ARG A 174 -4.27 -12.84 -9.26
N ILE A 175 -4.09 -12.54 -7.98
CA ILE A 175 -5.18 -12.56 -6.99
C ILE A 175 -6.25 -11.62 -7.56
N PRO A 176 -7.48 -12.11 -7.83
CA PRO A 176 -8.53 -11.23 -8.28
C PRO A 176 -8.68 -10.13 -7.25
N ILE A 177 -8.55 -8.87 -7.67
CA ILE A 177 -8.92 -7.73 -6.82
C ILE A 177 -10.38 -7.98 -6.52
N ARG A 178 -10.66 -8.51 -5.33
CA ARG A 178 -12.02 -8.63 -4.85
C ARG A 178 -12.44 -7.19 -4.59
N THR A 179 -12.98 -6.53 -5.63
CA THR A 179 -13.75 -5.32 -5.45
C THR A 179 -14.81 -5.71 -4.45
N SER A 180 -14.65 -5.29 -3.19
CA SER A 180 -15.69 -5.49 -2.21
C SER A 180 -16.93 -4.84 -2.83
N PRO A 181 -18.02 -5.57 -3.09
CA PRO A 181 -19.28 -4.87 -3.26
C PRO A 181 -19.44 -4.06 -1.98
N SER A 182 -19.82 -2.79 -2.14
CA SER A 182 -20.17 -1.87 -1.07
C SER A 182 -20.70 -2.61 0.15
N VAL A 183 -20.15 -2.33 1.33
CA VAL A 183 -20.65 -2.84 2.61
C VAL A 183 -22.13 -2.50 2.72
N SER A 184 -22.99 -3.44 2.35
CA SER A 184 -24.36 -3.53 2.80
C SER A 184 -24.32 -4.25 4.15
N ALA A 185 -24.94 -3.64 5.15
CA ALA A 185 -24.83 -3.92 6.57
C ALA A 185 -25.41 -5.28 7.05
N SER A 186 -25.23 -6.39 6.33
CA SER A 186 -25.95 -7.63 6.66
C SER A 186 -25.28 -8.94 6.24
N THR A 187 -23.96 -9.09 6.38
CA THR A 187 -23.35 -10.43 6.27
C THR A 187 -22.14 -10.64 7.18
N ILE A 188 -22.38 -10.69 8.50
CA ILE A 188 -21.58 -11.54 9.40
C ILE A 188 -22.43 -12.79 9.66
N ALA A 189 -22.25 -13.81 8.84
CA ALA A 189 -22.95 -15.09 8.99
C ALA A 189 -22.12 -16.26 8.43
N TRP A 190 -20.86 -16.39 8.82
CA TRP A 190 -20.16 -17.66 8.65
C TRP A 190 -19.05 -17.89 9.69
N ALA A 191 -19.45 -17.89 10.96
CA ALA A 191 -18.67 -18.50 12.05
C ALA A 191 -19.62 -18.94 13.16
N ARG A 192 -20.68 -19.67 12.81
CA ARG A 192 -21.47 -20.45 13.76
C ARG A 192 -22.20 -21.58 13.03
N THR A 193 -22.09 -22.76 13.62
CA THR A 193 -22.85 -24.00 13.34
C THR A 193 -22.38 -24.88 12.18
N SER A 194 -21.44 -25.78 12.48
CA SER A 194 -21.64 -27.20 12.19
C SER A 194 -21.51 -27.98 13.51
N ARG A 195 -22.64 -28.17 14.17
CA ARG A 195 -22.85 -29.23 15.17
C ARG A 195 -23.96 -30.13 14.64
N ALA A 196 -23.65 -31.40 14.45
CA ALA A 196 -24.49 -32.58 14.64
C ALA A 196 -23.88 -33.73 13.83
N SER A 197 -23.83 -35.00 14.25
CA SER A 197 -24.08 -35.68 15.53
C SER A 197 -23.71 -37.15 15.26
N SER A 198 -23.21 -37.81 16.29
CA SER A 198 -23.32 -39.25 16.63
C SER A 198 -23.22 -40.34 15.53
N CYS A 199 -22.25 -41.23 15.71
CA CYS A 199 -22.45 -42.67 15.56
C CYS A 199 -21.71 -43.41 16.70
N VAL A 200 -22.53 -44.10 17.50
CA VAL A 200 -22.27 -45.21 18.46
C VAL A 200 -21.29 -44.96 19.61
#